data_AF-A0A812RI13-F1
#
_entry.id   AF-A0A812RI13-F1
#
_cell.length_a   1.000
_cell.length_b   1.000
_cell.length_c   1.000
_cell.angle_alpha   90.00
_cell.angle_beta   90.00
_cell.angle_gamma   90.00
#
_symmetry.space_group_name_H-M   'P 1'
#
loop_
_entity.id
_entity.type
_entity.pdbx_description
1 polymer ?
#
loop_
_entity_poly.entity_id
_entity_poly.type
_entity_poly.pdbx_seq_one_letter_code
_entity_poly.pdbx_strand_id
1 'polypeptide(L)'
;DLPAPWAAVGHVLDALVPGGRLVTFSPCVEQVDKTATELRRSCRFFDIRMLETLAVNWGVRAAEAKSKKRRLPNQDADESSRPQEPSTTAKSGPDPGSQWLSYQMPMRSHTAYLLVATRAPADEA
;
A
#
# COMPACT_ATOMS: atom_id res chain seq x y z
N ASP A 1 0.80 8.75 18.70
CA ASP A 1 1.72 7.66 18.40
C ASP A 1 2.67 7.52 19.58
N LEU A 2 2.36 6.60 20.49
CA LEU A 2 3.07 6.39 21.76
C LEU A 2 2.95 4.90 22.12
N PRO A 3 3.88 4.33 22.90
CA PRO A 3 3.81 2.92 23.31
C PRO A 3 2.61 2.59 24.22
N ALA A 4 2.11 3.58 24.96
CA ALA A 4 0.97 3.44 25.88
C ALA A 4 -0.05 4.58 25.70
N PRO A 5 -0.80 4.62 24.59
CA PRO A 5 -1.70 5.74 24.29
C PRO A 5 -2.84 5.88 25.30
N TRP A 6 -3.27 4.79 25.95
CA TRP A 6 -4.31 4.82 27.01
C TRP A 6 -3.94 5.73 28.19
N ALA A 7 -2.67 5.85 28.55
CA ALA A 7 -2.23 6.72 29.65
C ALA A 7 -2.35 8.22 29.30
N ALA A 8 -2.41 8.56 28.02
CA ALA A 8 -2.53 9.93 27.54
C ALA A 8 -4.00 10.38 27.38
N VAL A 9 -4.98 9.48 27.44
CA VAL A 9 -6.39 9.79 27.15
C VAL A 9 -6.94 10.92 28.02
N GLY A 10 -6.61 10.96 29.31
CA GLY A 10 -7.02 12.05 30.21
C GLY A 10 -6.51 13.42 29.75
N HIS A 11 -5.23 13.50 29.37
CA HIS A 11 -4.60 14.74 28.89
C HIS A 11 -5.16 15.23 27.55
N VAL A 12 -5.69 14.32 26.71
CA VAL A 12 -6.30 14.69 25.42
C VAL A 12 -7.55 15.53 25.63
N LEU A 13 -8.31 15.32 26.72
CA LEU A 13 -9.53 16.09 26.99
C LEU A 13 -9.25 17.57 27.21
N ASP A 14 -8.12 17.91 27.80
CA ASP A 14 -7.73 19.31 28.02
C ASP A 14 -7.21 19.96 26.73
N ALA A 15 -6.61 19.16 25.84
CA ALA A 15 -5.99 19.65 24.62
C ALA A 15 -6.94 19.75 23.41
N LEU A 16 -7.94 18.86 23.33
CA LEU A 16 -8.74 18.67 22.12
C LEU A 16 -10.06 19.42 22.20
N VAL A 17 -10.39 20.38 21.32
CA VAL A 17 -11.68 21.10 21.37
C VAL A 17 -12.91 20.16 21.29
N PRO A 18 -14.10 20.56 21.81
CA PRO A 18 -15.34 19.80 21.61
C PRO A 18 -15.60 19.49 20.12
N GLY A 19 -16.02 18.26 19.81
CA GLY A 19 -16.14 17.77 18.44
C GLY A 19 -14.82 17.44 17.73
N GLY A 20 -13.67 17.69 18.37
CA GLY A 20 -12.36 17.34 17.84
C GLY A 20 -12.16 15.82 17.73
N ARG A 21 -11.25 15.40 16.84
CA ARG A 21 -10.92 13.98 16.64
C ARG A 21 -9.60 13.60 17.28
N LEU A 22 -9.61 12.49 17.99
CA LEU A 22 -8.42 11.78 18.42
C LEU A 22 -8.13 10.66 17.42
N VAL A 23 -6.87 10.51 17.05
CA VAL A 23 -6.36 9.36 16.30
C VAL A 23 -5.14 8.82 17.03
N THR A 24 -5.15 7.52 17.34
CA THR A 24 -3.98 6.82 17.87
C THR A 24 -3.51 5.77 16.88
N PHE A 25 -2.19 5.56 16.85
CA PHE A 25 -1.50 4.59 16.02
C PHE A 25 -0.92 3.53 16.95
N SER A 26 -1.22 2.26 16.74
CA SER A 26 -0.78 1.16 17.63
C SER A 26 -0.50 -0.12 16.84
N PRO A 27 0.73 -0.65 16.87
CA PRO A 27 1.09 -1.86 16.12
C PRO A 27 0.46 -3.14 16.69
N CYS A 28 0.08 -3.17 17.97
CA CYS A 28 -0.51 -4.34 18.61
C CYS A 28 -2.00 -4.12 18.89
N VAL A 29 -2.82 -5.14 18.66
CA VAL A 29 -4.28 -5.08 18.88
C VAL A 29 -4.63 -4.87 20.36
N GLU A 30 -3.81 -5.37 21.28
CA GLU A 30 -3.98 -5.21 22.72
C GLU A 30 -3.76 -3.75 23.17
N GLN A 31 -2.92 -3.00 22.45
CA GLN A 31 -2.77 -1.57 22.69
C GLN A 31 -4.02 -0.79 22.26
N VAL A 32 -4.63 -1.20 21.15
CA VAL A 32 -5.91 -0.65 20.69
C VAL A 32 -7.01 -0.94 21.70
N ASP A 33 -7.10 -2.18 22.18
CA ASP A 33 -8.12 -2.59 23.15
C ASP A 33 -8.04 -1.79 24.45
N LYS A 34 -6.83 -1.65 25.02
CA LYS A 34 -6.59 -0.82 26.21
C LYS A 34 -7.01 0.64 25.99
N THR A 35 -6.66 1.20 24.83
CA THR A 35 -6.99 2.59 24.50
C THR A 35 -8.48 2.80 24.28
N ALA A 36 -9.13 1.89 23.55
CA ALA A 36 -10.56 1.92 23.32
C ALA A 36 -11.36 1.75 24.62
N THR A 37 -10.86 0.92 25.55
CA THR A 37 -11.44 0.75 26.88
C THR A 37 -11.35 2.04 27.68
N GLU A 38 -10.20 2.71 27.73
CA GLU A 38 -10.07 3.98 28.47
C GLU A 38 -10.91 5.10 27.84
N LEU A 39 -10.99 5.16 26.50
CA LEU A 39 -11.86 6.10 25.80
C LEU A 39 -13.34 5.90 26.16
N ARG A 40 -13.81 4.64 26.17
CA ARG A 40 -15.18 4.31 26.60
C ARG A 40 -15.42 4.64 28.07
N ARG A 41 -14.44 4.33 28.94
CA ARG A 41 -14.50 4.60 30.38
C ARG A 41 -14.65 6.09 30.68
N SER A 42 -14.04 6.96 29.87
CA SER A 42 -14.14 8.40 30.06
C SER A 42 -15.55 8.96 29.83
N CYS A 43 -16.42 8.29 29.06
CA CYS A 43 -17.71 8.80 28.60
C CYS A 43 -17.64 10.17 27.88
N ARG A 44 -16.45 10.62 27.49
CA ARG A 44 -16.21 11.91 26.82
C ARG A 44 -15.97 11.79 25.33
N PHE A 45 -15.95 10.57 24.80
CA PHE A 45 -15.69 10.27 23.41
C PHE A 45 -16.79 9.38 22.83
N PHE A 46 -17.11 9.60 21.56
CA PHE A 46 -18.05 8.80 20.78
C PHE A 46 -17.44 8.44 19.41
N ASP A 47 -18.15 7.61 18.63
CA ASP A 47 -17.70 7.15 17.30
C ASP A 47 -16.30 6.50 17.32
N ILE A 48 -16.07 5.63 18.33
CA ILE A 48 -14.79 4.92 18.50
C ILE A 48 -14.69 3.81 17.44
N ARG A 49 -13.76 3.97 16.49
CA ARG A 49 -13.57 3.06 15.36
C ARG A 49 -12.12 2.66 15.18
N MET A 50 -11.88 1.36 14.97
CA MET A 50 -10.58 0.83 14.58
C MET A 50 -10.54 0.67 13.06
N LEU A 51 -9.45 1.12 12.46
CA LEU A 51 -9.19 1.04 11.02
C LEU A 51 -7.77 0.49 10.79
N GLU A 52 -7.57 -0.17 9.66
CA GLU A 52 -6.26 -0.49 9.12
C GLU A 52 -6.26 -0.15 7.63
N THR A 53 -5.14 0.36 7.13
CA THR A 53 -4.99 0.70 5.71
C THR A 53 -3.87 -0.13 5.09
N LEU A 54 -4.18 -0.84 4.01
CA LEU A 54 -3.21 -1.63 3.25
C LEU A 54 -2.83 -0.90 1.96
N ALA A 55 -1.56 -0.53 1.83
CA ALA A 55 -1.04 0.09 0.62
C ALA A 55 -0.52 -0.99 -0.35
N VAL A 56 -1.08 -1.01 -1.57
CA VAL A 56 -0.70 -1.94 -2.63
C VAL A 56 -0.01 -1.17 -3.75
N ASN A 57 1.25 -1.50 -4.01
CA ASN A 57 1.99 -0.91 -5.12
C ASN A 57 1.76 -1.73 -6.40
N TRP A 58 1.66 -1.06 -7.53
CA TRP A 58 1.52 -1.68 -8.84
C TRP A 58 2.77 -1.44 -9.68
N GLY A 59 3.30 -2.52 -10.26
CA GLY A 59 4.35 -2.46 -11.26
C GLY A 59 3.74 -2.46 -12.65
N VAL A 60 4.43 -1.87 -13.62
CA VAL A 60 4.03 -1.88 -15.03
C VAL A 60 5.19 -2.46 -15.83
N ARG A 61 4.91 -3.44 -16.69
CA ARG A 61 5.88 -4.01 -17.63
C ARG A 61 5.31 -4.10 -19.03
N ALA A 62 6.15 -4.01 -20.05
CA ALA A 62 5.74 -4.31 -21.42
C ALA A 62 5.37 -5.80 -21.52
N ALA A 63 4.28 -6.11 -22.20
CA ALA A 63 3.91 -7.47 -22.52
C ALA A 63 4.90 -8.03 -23.53
N GLU A 64 5.35 -9.26 -23.32
CA GLU A 64 6.24 -9.92 -24.26
C GLU A 64 5.51 -10.10 -25.59
N ALA A 65 6.09 -9.55 -26.67
CA ALA A 65 5.60 -9.81 -28.01
C ALA A 65 5.73 -11.32 -28.28
N LYS A 66 4.60 -12.02 -28.43
CA LYS A 66 4.60 -13.40 -28.89
C LYS A 66 5.18 -13.42 -30.29
N SER A 67 6.46 -13.70 -30.40
CA SER A 67 7.14 -13.88 -31.67
C SER A 67 6.52 -15.11 -32.33
N LYS A 68 5.57 -14.90 -33.26
CA LYS A 68 5.07 -15.95 -34.15
C LYS A 68 6.26 -16.38 -34.99
N LYS A 69 7.03 -17.36 -34.53
CA LYS A 69 7.93 -18.14 -35.40
C LYS A 69 7.02 -18.83 -36.42
N ARG A 70 6.76 -18.15 -37.54
CA ARG A 70 6.30 -18.81 -38.76
C ARG A 70 7.38 -19.83 -39.09
N ARG A 71 7.10 -21.12 -38.86
CA ARG A 71 7.93 -22.19 -39.40
C ARG A 71 7.78 -22.08 -40.92
N LEU A 72 8.73 -21.43 -41.59
CA LEU A 72 8.90 -21.66 -43.02
C LEU A 72 9.42 -23.10 -43.17
N PRO A 73 8.84 -23.93 -44.04
CA PRO A 73 9.37 -25.26 -44.30
C PRO A 73 10.79 -25.13 -44.90
N ASN A 74 11.74 -25.89 -44.34
CA ASN A 74 13.09 -26.05 -44.88
C ASN A 74 12.98 -26.45 -46.35
N GLN A 75 13.61 -25.67 -47.23
CA GLN A 75 14.13 -26.16 -48.48
C GLN A 75 15.65 -26.14 -48.33
N ASP A 76 16.23 -27.34 -48.32
CA ASP A 76 17.66 -27.58 -48.21
C ASP A 76 18.38 -27.11 -49.49
N ALA A 77 19.46 -26.35 -49.33
CA ALA A 77 20.65 -26.20 -50.19
C ALA A 77 21.39 -24.91 -49.77
N ASP A 78 22.38 -24.99 -48.88
CA ASP A 78 23.81 -25.18 -49.15
C ASP A 78 24.58 -23.87 -49.42
N GLU A 79 25.78 -23.83 -48.83
CA GLU A 79 26.98 -23.07 -49.22
C GLU A 79 27.31 -21.70 -48.56
N SER A 80 28.31 -21.77 -47.66
CA SER A 80 29.47 -20.88 -47.50
C SER A 80 29.39 -19.54 -46.72
N SER A 81 29.96 -19.59 -45.51
CA SER A 81 30.92 -18.66 -44.87
C SER A 81 30.81 -17.13 -45.02
N ARG A 82 30.50 -16.43 -43.90
CA ARG A 82 31.16 -15.17 -43.48
C ARG A 82 30.92 -14.89 -41.97
N PRO A 83 31.93 -14.46 -41.18
CA PRO A 83 31.70 -14.03 -39.80
C PRO A 83 31.09 -12.62 -39.79
N GLN A 84 29.93 -12.44 -39.15
CA GLN A 84 29.35 -11.11 -38.89
C GLN A 84 29.68 -10.66 -37.46
N GLU A 85 30.14 -9.41 -37.36
CA GLU A 85 30.48 -8.70 -36.12
C GLU A 85 29.29 -8.57 -35.16
N PRO A 86 29.52 -8.51 -33.84
CA PRO A 86 28.45 -8.29 -32.88
C PRO A 86 27.99 -6.83 -32.94
N SER A 87 26.89 -6.58 -33.66
CA SER A 87 26.22 -5.29 -33.61
C SER A 87 25.60 -5.08 -32.22
N THR A 88 26.16 -4.13 -31.48
CA THR A 88 25.59 -3.59 -30.25
C THR A 88 24.32 -2.82 -30.60
N THR A 89 23.17 -3.50 -30.67
CA THR A 89 21.88 -2.84 -30.80
C THR A 89 21.50 -2.22 -29.45
N ALA A 90 21.68 -0.91 -29.39
CA ALA A 90 21.13 -0.04 -28.36
C ALA A 90 19.64 -0.37 -28.15
N LYS A 91 19.25 -0.47 -26.88
CA LYS A 91 17.85 -0.67 -26.46
C LYS A 91 16.99 0.45 -27.05
N SER A 92 16.32 0.17 -28.15
CA SER A 92 15.29 1.05 -28.70
C SER A 92 14.15 1.18 -27.68
N GLY A 93 13.63 2.39 -27.53
CA GLY A 93 12.47 2.66 -26.69
C GLY A 93 11.26 1.79 -27.09
N PRO A 94 10.25 1.68 -26.22
CA PRO A 94 9.13 0.78 -26.44
C PRO A 94 8.39 1.12 -27.75
N ASP A 95 8.17 0.10 -28.58
CA ASP A 95 7.44 0.23 -29.84
C ASP A 95 6.02 0.79 -29.60
N PRO A 96 5.48 1.63 -30.50
CA PRO A 96 4.16 2.27 -30.36
C PRO A 96 2.96 1.29 -30.39
N GLY A 97 3.20 -0.02 -30.53
CA GLY A 97 2.21 -1.09 -30.41
C GLY A 97 2.39 -2.00 -29.18
N SER A 98 3.28 -1.64 -28.25
CA SER A 98 3.57 -2.46 -27.07
C SER A 98 2.38 -2.45 -26.10
N GLN A 99 1.77 -3.61 -25.88
CA GLN A 99 0.77 -3.78 -24.84
C GLN A 99 1.46 -3.67 -23.46
N TRP A 100 0.91 -2.88 -22.55
CA TRP A 100 1.43 -2.75 -21.19
C TRP A 100 0.60 -3.60 -20.23
N LEU A 101 1.27 -4.27 -19.29
CA LEU A 101 0.64 -5.09 -18.26
C LEU A 101 0.97 -4.52 -16.88
N SER A 102 -0.07 -4.16 -16.13
CA SER A 102 0.03 -3.88 -14.70
C SER A 102 0.03 -5.17 -13.90
N TYR A 103 0.90 -5.28 -12.89
CA TYR A 103 0.92 -6.40 -11.95
C TYR A 103 1.09 -5.89 -10.53
N GLN A 104 0.52 -6.61 -9.57
CA GLN A 104 0.59 -6.26 -8.16
C GLN A 104 2.01 -6.56 -7.62
N MET A 105 2.64 -5.56 -7.00
CA MET A 105 3.91 -5.74 -6.30
C MET A 105 3.68 -6.43 -4.95
N PRO A 106 4.69 -7.11 -4.38
CA PRO A 106 4.59 -7.70 -3.05
C PRO A 106 4.09 -6.67 -2.02
N MET A 107 3.06 -7.03 -1.27
CA MET A 107 2.50 -6.16 -0.23
C MET A 107 3.44 -6.07 0.95
N ARG A 108 3.57 -4.86 1.52
CA ARG A 108 4.23 -4.70 2.82
C ARG A 108 3.32 -5.26 3.92
N SER A 109 3.93 -5.81 4.96
CA SER A 109 3.25 -6.33 6.14
C SER A 109 2.48 -5.24 6.91
N HIS A 110 1.73 -5.66 7.92
CA HIS A 110 1.03 -4.79 8.88
C HIS A 110 1.91 -3.64 9.36
N THR A 111 1.36 -2.42 9.38
CA THR A 111 2.04 -1.25 9.94
C THR A 111 1.53 -0.96 11.34
N ALA A 112 0.25 -0.60 11.46
CA ALA A 112 -0.46 -0.48 12.72
C ALA A 112 -1.96 -0.37 12.50
N TYR A 113 -2.68 -0.47 13.61
CA TYR A 113 -4.07 -0.07 13.71
C TYR A 113 -4.19 1.42 14.02
N LEU A 114 -5.19 2.04 13.39
CA LEU A 114 -5.63 3.41 13.65
C LEU A 114 -6.91 3.36 14.48
N LEU A 115 -6.85 3.83 15.71
CA LEU A 115 -8.05 4.01 16.53
C LEU A 115 -8.47 5.48 16.48
N VAL A 116 -9.66 5.73 15.96
CA VAL A 116 -10.26 7.05 15.81
C VAL A 116 -11.40 7.20 16.81
N ALA A 117 -11.50 8.37 17.44
CA ALA A 117 -12.62 8.73 18.31
C ALA A 117 -12.91 10.23 18.22
N THR A 118 -14.15 10.64 18.52
CA THR A 118 -14.56 12.06 18.49
C THR A 118 -14.90 12.52 19.91
N ARG A 119 -14.37 13.68 20.34
CA ARG A 119 -14.71 14.29 21.63
C ARG A 119 -16.16 14.75 21.61
N ALA A 120 -16.93 14.39 22.63
CA ALA A 120 -18.32 14.83 22.81
C ALA A 120 -18.43 16.36 22.81
N PRO A 121 -19.51 16.92 22.22
CA PRO A 121 -19.79 18.35 22.30
C PRO A 121 -20.00 18.80 23.75
N ALA A 122 -19.85 20.10 24.01
CA ALA A 122 -19.94 20.66 25.37
C ALA A 122 -21.33 20.49 26.01
N ASP A 123 -22.38 20.32 25.20
CA ASP A 123 -23.76 20.23 25.67
C ASP A 123 -24.18 18.81 26.11
N GLU A 124 -23.34 17.80 25.87
CA GLU A 124 -23.56 16.39 26.28
C GLU A 124 -22.58 15.94 27.39
N ALA A 125 -22.10 16.91 28.18
CA ALA A 125 -20.97 16.80 29.10
C ALA A 125 -21.32 16.50 30.56
#